data_AF-A0A091MTG2-F1
#
_entry.id   AF-A0A091MTG2-F1
#
_cell.length_a   1.000
_cell.length_b   1.000
_cell.length_c   1.000
_cell.angle_alpha   90.00
_cell.angle_beta   90.00
_cell.angle_gamma   90.00
#
_symmetry.space_group_name_H-M   'P 1'
#
loop_
_entity.id
_entity.type
_entity.pdbx_description
1 polymer ?
#
loop_
_entity_poly.entity_id
_entity_poly.type
_entity_poly.pdbx_seq_one_letter_code
_entity_poly.pdbx_strand_id
1 'polypeptide(L)'
;LLEVENQQLHDELREVRDENCRLYKLVTEKDFEIKQLQKEIQESRLALSGVSDFTGDVAATKIVELAKRNREITAEIESERAKVKQLNHKVKKLEKELQTAVEKIHSLGGDDAGIKETTLKMQEGNLAESPEVKALQEKLATANFKAMEYRNQLQSAKQELKMTQKLLANEVGEDVNIQSLLTNSGSWRGRAQQILVLQSRVRQLENKLSQNKTRMSLIETDEELWALADPRKLSAQDKNLLKIRHLERERKEALEKLAKEHDALQKSHEEVKRTLDASKARNKVLHGEVKSLKGQIVTLLEKGNHDDELIDALLNQQKQMQEILKDLSQQEDKKEESWQIKGQQWNNELKNQNCLIEQLRKILAEREAQIKELEEEIGQL
;
A
#
# COMPACT_ATOMS: atom_id res chain seq x y z
N LEU A 1 85.13 62.44 31.11
CA LEU A 1 84.17 62.27 29.99
C LEU A 1 84.22 60.84 29.45
N LEU A 2 85.34 60.38 28.89
CA LEU A 2 85.49 59.01 28.35
C LEU A 2 85.28 57.88 29.37
N GLU A 3 85.65 58.08 30.65
CA GLU A 3 85.43 57.08 31.71
C GLU A 3 83.93 56.93 32.06
N VAL A 4 83.18 58.03 32.05
CA VAL A 4 81.74 58.05 32.33
C VAL A 4 80.98 57.37 31.19
N GLU A 5 81.36 57.66 29.95
CA GLU A 5 80.77 57.03 28.76
C GLU A 5 81.08 55.53 28.71
N ASN A 6 82.31 55.12 29.04
CA ASN A 6 82.63 53.70 29.18
C ASN A 6 81.78 53.03 30.26
N GLN A 7 81.58 53.68 31.40
CA GLN A 7 80.79 53.10 32.48
C GLN A 7 79.31 52.95 32.09
N GLN A 8 78.73 53.93 31.41
CA GLN A 8 77.38 53.86 30.86
C GLN A 8 77.24 52.70 29.86
N LEU A 9 78.19 52.55 28.93
CA LEU A 9 78.18 51.42 27.98
C LEU A 9 78.29 50.07 28.69
N HIS A 10 79.08 49.96 29.77
CA HIS A 10 79.17 48.71 30.54
C HIS A 10 77.86 48.38 31.27
N ASP A 11 77.15 49.39 31.76
CA ASP A 11 75.86 49.22 32.41
C ASP A 11 74.77 48.83 31.39
N GLU A 12 74.71 49.47 30.23
CA GLU A 12 73.81 49.09 29.13
C GLU A 12 74.07 47.65 28.65
N LEU A 13 75.35 47.27 28.50
CA LEU A 13 75.73 45.92 28.09
C LEU A 13 75.34 44.88 29.15
N ARG A 14 75.34 45.26 30.43
CA ARG A 14 74.85 44.41 31.53
C ARG A 14 73.33 44.27 31.46
N GLU A 15 72.58 45.35 31.28
CA GLU A 15 71.13 45.33 31.17
C GLU A 15 70.67 44.48 29.98
N VAL A 16 71.30 44.63 28.82
CA VAL A 16 70.98 43.83 27.62
C VAL A 16 71.31 42.34 27.83
N ARG A 17 72.36 42.01 28.58
CA ARG A 17 72.66 40.61 28.95
C ARG A 17 71.62 40.04 29.90
N ASP A 18 71.23 40.79 30.91
CA ASP A 18 70.21 40.37 31.88
C ASP A 18 68.85 40.18 31.19
N GLU A 19 68.49 41.08 30.26
CA GLU A 19 67.26 40.97 29.48
C GLU A 19 67.31 39.77 28.53
N ASN A 20 68.42 39.53 27.84
CA ASN A 20 68.60 38.30 27.06
C ASN A 20 68.45 37.05 27.92
N CYS A 21 69.02 37.02 29.13
CA CYS A 21 68.86 35.90 30.06
C CYS A 21 67.40 35.68 30.47
N ARG A 22 66.61 36.75 30.66
CA ARG A 22 65.17 36.65 30.95
C ARG A 22 64.40 36.11 29.75
N LEU A 23 64.68 36.63 28.56
CA LEU A 23 64.04 36.18 27.32
C LEU A 23 64.32 34.70 27.05
N TYR A 24 65.56 34.24 27.24
CA TYR A 24 65.88 32.82 27.11
C TYR A 24 65.09 31.94 28.07
N LYS A 25 64.93 32.35 29.34
CA LYS A 25 64.10 31.61 30.31
C LYS A 25 62.64 31.54 29.85
N LEU A 26 62.07 32.68 29.43
CA LEU A 26 60.69 32.73 28.97
C LEU A 26 60.45 31.85 27.73
N VAL A 27 61.38 31.84 26.78
CA VAL A 27 61.33 30.96 25.61
C VAL A 27 61.33 29.50 26.03
N THR A 28 62.20 29.11 26.96
CA THR A 28 62.25 27.71 27.44
C THR A 28 60.97 27.28 28.16
N GLU A 29 60.34 28.18 28.91
CA GLU A 29 59.04 27.92 29.55
C GLU A 29 57.92 27.74 28.52
N LYS A 30 57.88 28.58 27.49
CA LYS A 30 56.90 28.49 26.41
C LYS A 30 57.08 27.24 25.54
N ASP A 31 58.31 26.85 25.26
CA ASP A 31 58.60 25.60 24.56
C ASP A 31 58.13 24.36 25.35
N PHE A 32 58.22 24.40 26.68
CA PHE A 32 57.70 23.35 27.54
C PHE A 32 56.16 23.27 27.49
N GLU A 33 55.49 24.42 27.58
CA GLU A 33 54.03 24.53 27.47
C GLU A 33 53.51 23.99 26.11
N ILE A 34 54.18 24.35 25.01
CA ILE A 34 53.85 23.84 23.67
C ILE A 34 53.96 22.31 23.61
N LYS A 35 55.02 21.73 24.18
CA LYS A 35 55.20 20.27 24.21
C LYS A 35 54.10 19.57 25.00
N GLN A 36 53.65 20.16 26.11
CA GLN A 36 52.56 19.61 26.91
C GLN A 36 51.23 19.64 26.15
N LEU A 37 50.89 20.76 25.51
CA LEU A 37 49.67 20.88 24.70
C LEU A 37 49.68 19.92 23.51
N GLN A 38 50.82 19.75 22.84
CA GLN A 38 50.96 18.77 21.75
C GLN A 38 50.72 17.33 22.24
N LYS A 39 51.19 17.00 23.45
CA LYS A 39 50.95 15.69 24.07
C LYS A 39 49.46 15.48 24.37
N GLU A 40 48.79 16.47 24.94
CA GLU A 40 47.34 16.41 25.22
C GLU A 40 46.49 16.27 23.95
N ILE A 41 46.86 16.97 22.87
CA ILE A 41 46.21 16.82 21.56
C ILE A 41 46.39 15.40 21.02
N GLN A 42 47.60 14.83 21.14
CA GLN A 42 47.87 13.49 20.65
C GLN A 42 47.14 12.42 21.47
N GLU A 43 47.07 12.57 22.79
CA GLU A 43 46.29 11.69 23.67
C GLU A 43 44.79 11.78 23.37
N SER A 44 44.26 13.00 23.20
CA SER A 44 42.86 13.23 22.81
C SER A 44 42.52 12.62 21.45
N ARG A 45 43.46 12.69 20.49
CA ARG A 45 43.31 12.08 19.16
C ARG A 45 43.32 10.55 19.22
N LEU A 46 44.17 9.96 20.06
CA LEU A 46 44.19 8.50 20.29
C LEU A 46 42.90 8.02 20.97
N ALA A 47 42.38 8.78 21.94
CA ALA A 47 41.10 8.49 22.59
C ALA A 47 39.91 8.57 21.62
N LEU A 48 39.90 9.54 20.71
CA LEU A 48 38.88 9.63 19.65
C LEU A 48 39.00 8.51 18.61
N SER A 49 40.22 8.13 18.23
CA SER A 49 40.46 7.07 17.24
C SER A 49 40.00 5.69 17.73
N GLY A 50 40.03 5.42 19.04
CA GLY A 50 39.56 4.16 19.62
C GLY A 50 38.03 3.97 19.64
N VAL A 51 37.25 5.04 19.50
CA VAL A 51 35.77 5.01 19.62
C VAL A 51 35.07 5.24 18.26
N SER A 52 35.74 5.93 17.33
CA SER A 52 35.21 6.27 16.00
C SER A 52 35.07 5.04 15.07
N ASP A 53 36.03 4.13 15.08
CA ASP A 53 36.08 3.04 14.08
C ASP A 53 35.10 1.90 14.40
N PHE A 54 34.72 1.69 15.66
CA PHE A 54 33.76 0.63 16.03
C PHE A 54 32.30 1.07 15.97
N THR A 55 31.99 2.34 16.25
CA THR A 55 30.59 2.81 16.27
C THR A 55 30.08 3.20 14.89
N GLY A 56 30.95 3.73 14.03
CA GLY A 56 30.64 4.02 12.63
C GLY A 56 30.41 2.76 11.79
N ASP A 57 31.21 1.70 12.01
CA ASP A 57 31.13 0.47 11.23
C ASP A 57 29.90 -0.39 11.61
N VAL A 58 29.52 -0.42 12.89
CA VAL A 58 28.26 -1.07 13.33
C VAL A 58 27.02 -0.34 12.82
N ALA A 59 27.03 0.99 12.78
CA ALA A 59 25.94 1.77 12.19
C ALA A 59 25.87 1.59 10.66
N ALA A 60 27.02 1.60 9.98
CA ALA A 60 27.11 1.43 8.54
C ALA A 60 26.64 0.03 8.10
N THR A 61 27.09 -1.02 8.79
CA THR A 61 26.62 -2.40 8.54
C THR A 61 25.12 -2.54 8.77
N LYS A 62 24.57 -1.92 9.83
CA LYS A 62 23.13 -1.95 10.09
C LYS A 62 22.32 -1.21 9.02
N ILE A 63 22.82 -0.08 8.53
CA ILE A 63 22.20 0.67 7.43
C ILE A 63 22.18 -0.17 6.15
N VAL A 64 23.27 -0.86 5.82
CA VAL A 64 23.34 -1.75 4.65
C VAL A 64 22.39 -2.93 4.80
N GLU A 65 22.31 -3.54 5.99
CA GLU A 65 21.41 -4.65 6.30
C GLU A 65 19.93 -4.22 6.19
N LEU A 66 19.58 -3.04 6.70
CA LEU A 66 18.24 -2.47 6.58
C LEU A 66 17.91 -2.08 5.14
N ALA A 67 18.88 -1.56 4.37
CA ALA A 67 18.71 -1.27 2.95
C ALA A 67 18.49 -2.56 2.14
N LYS A 68 19.19 -3.65 2.49
CA LYS A 68 19.00 -4.96 1.87
C LYS A 68 17.61 -5.53 2.18
N ARG A 69 17.18 -5.50 3.45
CA ARG A 69 15.80 -5.88 3.82
C ARG A 69 14.74 -5.03 3.12
N ASN A 70 14.96 -3.72 2.99
CA ASN A 70 14.03 -2.85 2.27
C ASN A 70 13.90 -3.23 0.78
N ARG A 71 15.01 -3.62 0.13
CA ARG A 71 14.96 -4.11 -1.26
C ARG A 71 14.23 -5.44 -1.37
N GLU A 72 14.47 -6.37 -0.45
CA GLU A 72 13.80 -7.67 -0.38
C GLU A 72 12.28 -7.51 -0.19
N ILE A 73 11.86 -6.70 0.79
CA ILE A 73 10.44 -6.39 1.03
C ILE A 73 9.80 -5.72 -0.18
N THR A 74 10.52 -4.82 -0.86
CA THR A 74 10.01 -4.18 -2.09
C THR A 74 9.79 -5.21 -3.20
N ALA A 75 10.74 -6.13 -3.40
CA ALA A 75 10.62 -7.20 -4.38
C ALA A 75 9.47 -8.16 -4.05
N GLU A 76 9.28 -8.51 -2.77
CA GLU A 76 8.14 -9.33 -2.33
C GLU A 76 6.81 -8.62 -2.59
N ILE A 77 6.67 -7.34 -2.23
CA ILE A 77 5.47 -6.53 -2.50
C ILE A 77 5.17 -6.47 -4.01
N GLU A 78 6.18 -6.30 -4.86
CA GLU A 78 6.00 -6.30 -6.30
C GLU A 78 5.54 -7.66 -6.82
N SER A 79 6.11 -8.76 -6.31
CA SER A 79 5.70 -10.12 -6.66
C SER A 79 4.26 -10.42 -6.23
N GLU A 80 3.86 -9.99 -5.03
CA GLU A 80 2.49 -10.15 -4.53
C GLU A 80 1.51 -9.26 -5.29
N ARG A 81 1.89 -8.02 -5.62
CA ARG A 81 1.10 -7.17 -6.52
C ARG A 81 0.89 -7.81 -7.89
N ALA A 82 1.91 -8.49 -8.43
CA ALA A 82 1.78 -9.21 -9.69
C ALA A 82 0.81 -10.40 -9.57
N LYS A 83 0.90 -11.20 -8.49
CA LYS A 83 -0.04 -12.30 -8.20
C LYS A 83 -1.47 -11.80 -8.04
N VAL A 84 -1.68 -10.74 -7.25
CA VAL A 84 -2.99 -10.10 -7.06
C VAL A 84 -3.55 -9.64 -8.40
N LYS A 85 -2.75 -8.98 -9.25
CA LYS A 85 -3.18 -8.60 -10.60
C LYS A 85 -3.60 -9.83 -11.39
N GLN A 86 -2.82 -10.91 -11.43
CA GLN A 86 -3.17 -12.13 -12.16
C GLN A 86 -4.48 -12.76 -11.66
N LEU A 87 -4.66 -12.87 -10.34
CA LEU A 87 -5.90 -13.37 -9.73
C LEU A 87 -7.09 -12.49 -10.08
N ASN A 88 -6.93 -11.16 -10.05
CA ASN A 88 -7.98 -10.21 -10.43
C ASN A 88 -8.39 -10.38 -11.91
N HIS A 89 -7.43 -10.63 -12.81
CA HIS A 89 -7.74 -10.93 -14.21
C HIS A 89 -8.49 -12.26 -14.36
N LYS A 90 -8.17 -13.28 -13.57
CA LYS A 90 -8.91 -14.56 -13.56
C LYS A 90 -10.33 -14.38 -13.05
N VAL A 91 -10.52 -13.65 -11.95
CA VAL A 91 -11.85 -13.32 -11.41
C VAL A 91 -12.69 -12.61 -12.47
N LYS A 92 -12.16 -11.57 -13.12
CA LYS A 92 -12.88 -10.87 -14.19
C LYS A 92 -13.23 -11.75 -15.39
N LYS A 93 -12.42 -12.77 -15.71
CA LYS A 93 -12.75 -13.74 -16.77
C LYS A 93 -13.89 -14.65 -16.33
N LEU A 94 -13.82 -15.20 -15.12
CA LEU A 94 -14.86 -16.05 -14.55
C LEU A 94 -16.18 -15.29 -14.38
N GLU A 95 -16.15 -14.02 -13.96
CA GLU A 95 -17.34 -13.16 -13.87
C GLU A 95 -17.98 -12.95 -15.25
N LYS A 96 -17.17 -12.73 -16.30
CA LYS A 96 -17.69 -12.63 -17.68
C LYS A 96 -18.27 -13.95 -18.17
N GLU A 97 -17.61 -15.07 -17.90
CA GLU A 97 -18.11 -16.40 -18.26
C GLU A 97 -19.44 -16.68 -17.54
N LEU A 98 -19.54 -16.38 -16.24
CA LEU A 98 -20.77 -16.49 -15.45
C LEU A 98 -21.88 -15.59 -16.02
N GLN A 99 -21.58 -14.33 -16.32
CA GLN A 99 -22.54 -13.40 -16.91
C GLN A 99 -23.05 -13.92 -18.26
N THR A 100 -22.18 -14.44 -19.13
CA THR A 100 -22.61 -15.04 -20.41
C THR A 100 -23.41 -16.34 -20.22
N ALA A 101 -23.15 -17.10 -19.16
CA ALA A 101 -23.93 -18.29 -18.84
C ALA A 101 -25.32 -17.93 -18.30
N VAL A 102 -25.41 -16.89 -17.46
CA VAL A 102 -26.69 -16.35 -16.94
C VAL A 102 -27.52 -15.75 -18.07
N GLU A 103 -26.91 -14.98 -18.99
CA GLU A 103 -27.59 -14.45 -20.18
C GLU A 103 -28.11 -15.56 -21.09
N LYS A 104 -27.35 -16.66 -21.26
CA LYS A 104 -27.83 -17.86 -21.96
C LYS A 104 -29.01 -18.52 -21.26
N ILE A 105 -28.98 -18.67 -19.94
CA ILE A 105 -30.10 -19.24 -19.17
C ILE A 105 -31.34 -18.33 -19.26
N HIS A 106 -31.16 -17.02 -19.19
CA HIS A 106 -32.25 -16.04 -19.30
C HIS A 106 -32.84 -15.99 -20.72
N SER A 107 -32.04 -16.28 -21.76
CA SER A 107 -32.53 -16.44 -23.14
C SER A 107 -33.28 -17.77 -23.38
N LEU A 108 -33.20 -18.73 -22.44
CA LEU A 108 -33.84 -20.05 -22.49
C LEU A 108 -35.03 -20.18 -21.51
N GLY A 109 -35.29 -19.17 -20.69
CA GLY A 109 -36.37 -19.16 -19.69
C GLY A 109 -37.26 -17.93 -19.85
N GLY A 110 -38.14 -17.96 -20.84
CA GLY A 110 -39.13 -16.90 -21.08
C GLY A 110 -40.05 -17.24 -22.25
N ASP A 111 -41.22 -17.78 -21.89
CA ASP A 111 -42.47 -17.88 -22.63
C ASP A 111 -42.65 -18.80 -23.86
N ASP A 112 -43.84 -19.39 -23.80
CA ASP A 112 -44.56 -20.31 -24.68
C ASP A 112 -44.84 -19.73 -26.09
N ALA A 113 -45.20 -20.62 -27.01
CA ALA A 113 -45.63 -20.41 -28.39
C ALA A 113 -44.54 -20.17 -29.47
N GLY A 114 -44.23 -21.26 -30.19
CA GLY A 114 -44.37 -21.24 -31.66
C GLY A 114 -43.11 -21.28 -32.54
N ILE A 115 -42.97 -22.43 -33.23
CA ILE A 115 -42.61 -22.54 -34.65
C ILE A 115 -41.11 -22.45 -35.04
N LYS A 116 -40.61 -23.65 -35.42
CA LYS A 116 -39.67 -23.98 -36.51
C LYS A 116 -38.15 -23.83 -36.30
N GLU A 117 -37.54 -25.02 -36.23
CA GLU A 117 -36.52 -25.49 -37.18
C GLU A 117 -35.21 -24.71 -37.24
N THR A 118 -34.18 -25.26 -36.59
CA THR A 118 -32.87 -25.49 -37.24
C THR A 118 -32.05 -26.44 -36.39
N THR A 119 -32.21 -27.71 -36.72
CA THR A 119 -31.19 -28.75 -36.63
C THR A 119 -29.83 -28.18 -37.04
N LEU A 120 -28.87 -28.13 -36.12
CA LEU A 120 -27.48 -28.57 -36.32
C LEU A 120 -26.63 -28.29 -35.08
N LYS A 121 -26.09 -29.39 -34.53
CA LYS A 121 -25.00 -29.51 -33.54
C LYS A 121 -25.38 -29.43 -32.05
N MET A 122 -26.37 -30.24 -31.68
CA MET A 122 -26.22 -31.08 -30.48
C MET A 122 -25.33 -32.28 -30.83
N GLN A 123 -24.01 -32.10 -30.81
CA GLN A 123 -23.06 -33.21 -30.80
C GLN A 123 -21.73 -32.77 -30.18
N GLU A 124 -21.73 -32.61 -28.86
CA GLU A 124 -20.57 -32.89 -28.01
C GLU A 124 -21.06 -33.03 -26.56
N GLY A 125 -22.07 -33.89 -26.39
CA GLY A 125 -22.33 -34.51 -25.11
C GLY A 125 -21.32 -35.62 -24.90
N ASN A 126 -20.55 -35.53 -23.81
CA ASN A 126 -20.20 -36.67 -22.96
C ASN A 126 -19.71 -37.95 -23.68
N LEU A 127 -18.71 -37.83 -24.55
CA LEU A 127 -17.77 -38.94 -24.72
C LEU A 127 -16.77 -38.84 -23.57
N ALA A 128 -16.93 -39.75 -22.60
CA ALA A 128 -15.99 -40.06 -21.53
C ALA A 128 -14.61 -39.41 -21.70
N GLU A 129 -14.28 -38.40 -20.89
CA GLU A 129 -12.88 -38.09 -20.60
C GLU A 129 -12.31 -39.32 -19.87
N SER A 130 -11.89 -40.32 -20.64
CA SER A 130 -11.03 -41.39 -20.18
C SER A 130 -9.87 -40.74 -19.40
N PRO A 131 -9.43 -41.31 -18.26
CA PRO A 131 -8.26 -40.83 -17.53
C PRO A 131 -7.02 -40.68 -18.43
N GLU A 132 -6.98 -41.38 -19.57
CA GLU A 132 -5.93 -41.28 -20.59
C GLU A 132 -5.94 -39.93 -21.32
N VAL A 133 -7.10 -39.35 -21.62
CA VAL A 133 -7.18 -38.04 -22.29
C VAL A 133 -6.67 -36.95 -21.35
N LYS A 134 -7.02 -37.02 -20.05
CA LYS A 134 -6.49 -36.11 -19.02
C LYS A 134 -4.99 -36.29 -18.82
N ALA A 135 -4.50 -37.53 -18.76
CA ALA A 135 -3.07 -37.82 -18.66
C ALA A 135 -2.28 -37.33 -19.89
N LEU A 136 -2.85 -37.43 -21.10
CA LEU A 136 -2.25 -36.88 -22.31
C LEU A 136 -2.26 -35.35 -22.33
N GLN A 137 -3.34 -34.72 -21.85
CA GLN A 137 -3.45 -33.27 -21.75
C GLN A 137 -2.46 -32.70 -20.71
N GLU A 138 -2.24 -33.40 -19.60
CA GLU A 138 -1.23 -33.07 -18.58
C GLU A 138 0.20 -33.28 -19.10
N LYS A 139 0.45 -34.37 -19.84
CA LYS A 139 1.73 -34.58 -20.54
C LYS A 139 2.02 -33.50 -21.59
N LEU A 140 0.99 -33.06 -22.31
CA LEU A 140 1.12 -31.95 -23.26
C LEU A 140 1.39 -30.62 -22.54
N ALA A 141 0.72 -30.36 -21.42
CA ALA A 141 0.95 -29.18 -20.60
C ALA A 141 2.37 -29.15 -20.00
N THR A 142 2.86 -30.28 -19.48
CA THR A 142 4.23 -30.40 -18.94
C THR A 142 5.30 -30.29 -20.03
N ALA A 143 5.06 -30.87 -21.21
CA ALA A 143 5.95 -30.69 -22.37
C ALA A 143 5.98 -29.24 -22.85
N ASN A 144 4.84 -28.56 -22.92
CA ASN A 144 4.77 -27.14 -23.28
C ASN A 144 5.45 -26.25 -22.24
N PHE A 145 5.31 -26.57 -20.94
CA PHE A 145 6.02 -25.86 -19.88
C PHE A 145 7.54 -26.00 -20.04
N LYS A 146 8.05 -27.22 -20.26
CA LYS A 146 9.48 -27.46 -20.52
C LYS A 146 9.97 -26.75 -21.78
N ALA A 147 9.17 -26.73 -22.84
CA ALA A 147 9.52 -26.01 -24.07
C ALA A 147 9.64 -24.48 -23.82
N MET A 148 8.73 -23.92 -23.02
CA MET A 148 8.81 -22.52 -22.58
C MET A 148 10.06 -22.26 -21.74
N GLU A 149 10.38 -23.17 -20.81
CA GLU A 149 11.55 -23.07 -19.95
C GLU A 149 12.86 -23.11 -20.76
N TYR A 150 13.01 -24.06 -21.68
CA TYR A 150 14.17 -24.12 -22.58
C TYR A 150 14.28 -22.89 -23.48
N ARG A 151 13.15 -22.36 -23.98
CA ARG A 151 13.13 -21.12 -24.76
C ARG A 151 13.65 -19.93 -23.93
N ASN A 152 13.25 -19.85 -22.66
CA ASN A 152 13.71 -18.82 -21.74
C ASN A 152 15.20 -18.97 -21.40
N GLN A 153 15.67 -20.19 -21.11
CA GLN A 153 17.10 -20.46 -20.88
C GLN A 153 17.96 -20.10 -22.09
N LEU A 154 17.51 -20.46 -23.31
CA LEU A 154 18.19 -20.09 -24.55
C LEU A 154 18.24 -18.57 -24.74
N GLN A 155 17.19 -17.85 -24.35
CA GLN A 155 17.17 -16.40 -24.41
C GLN A 155 18.13 -15.77 -23.38
N SER A 156 18.19 -16.31 -22.16
CA SER A 156 19.16 -15.89 -21.13
C SER A 156 20.60 -16.10 -21.60
N ALA A 157 20.93 -17.30 -22.08
CA ALA A 157 22.25 -17.63 -22.60
C ALA A 157 22.65 -16.73 -23.78
N LYS A 158 21.72 -16.40 -24.68
CA LYS A 158 21.96 -15.44 -25.78
C LYS A 158 22.21 -14.01 -25.26
N GLN A 159 21.55 -13.59 -24.20
CA GLN A 159 21.78 -12.27 -23.60
C GLN A 159 23.13 -12.23 -22.88
N GLU A 160 23.47 -13.26 -22.12
CA GLU A 160 24.79 -13.42 -21.48
C GLU A 160 25.91 -13.42 -22.52
N LEU A 161 25.76 -14.17 -23.63
CA LEU A 161 26.72 -14.17 -24.73
C LEU A 161 26.90 -12.77 -25.37
N LYS A 162 25.81 -12.01 -25.54
CA LYS A 162 25.92 -10.62 -26.02
C LYS A 162 26.63 -9.72 -25.02
N MET A 163 26.40 -9.91 -23.72
CA MET A 163 27.07 -9.15 -22.67
C MET A 163 28.56 -9.48 -22.60
N THR A 164 28.94 -10.76 -22.66
CA THR A 164 30.35 -11.15 -22.70
C THR A 164 31.05 -10.64 -23.96
N GLN A 165 30.38 -10.68 -25.11
CA GLN A 165 30.90 -10.10 -26.36
C GLN A 165 31.11 -8.58 -26.24
N LYS A 166 30.21 -7.85 -25.57
CA LYS A 166 30.38 -6.41 -25.29
C LYS A 166 31.52 -6.14 -24.30
N LEU A 167 31.68 -6.95 -23.26
CA LEU A 167 32.79 -6.82 -22.32
C LEU A 167 34.14 -7.05 -23.02
N LEU A 168 34.22 -8.10 -23.84
CA LEU A 168 35.39 -8.35 -24.68
C LEU A 168 35.65 -7.20 -25.65
N ALA A 169 34.61 -6.64 -26.29
CA ALA A 169 34.77 -5.46 -27.15
C ALA A 169 35.27 -4.22 -26.38
N ASN A 170 34.86 -4.03 -25.12
CA ASN A 170 35.35 -2.93 -24.30
C ASN A 170 36.85 -3.10 -23.94
N GLU A 171 37.28 -4.34 -23.68
CA GLU A 171 38.68 -4.69 -23.39
C GLU A 171 39.57 -4.64 -24.64
N VAL A 172 39.01 -4.99 -25.80
CA VAL A 172 39.71 -5.04 -27.07
C VAL A 172 39.72 -3.69 -27.81
N GLY A 173 38.68 -2.87 -27.61
CA GLY A 173 38.40 -1.66 -28.38
C GLY A 173 37.27 -1.89 -29.39
N GLU A 174 36.43 -0.86 -29.60
CA GLU A 174 35.23 -0.94 -30.44
C GLU A 174 35.53 -1.19 -31.94
N ASP A 175 36.77 -0.94 -32.37
CA ASP A 175 37.20 -1.01 -33.78
C ASP A 175 37.84 -2.36 -34.21
N VAL A 176 37.88 -3.36 -33.33
CA VAL A 176 38.58 -4.65 -33.61
C VAL A 176 37.58 -5.81 -33.66
N ASN A 177 37.52 -6.48 -34.82
CA ASN A 177 36.68 -7.67 -35.00
C ASN A 177 37.25 -8.87 -34.21
N ILE A 178 36.46 -9.43 -33.30
CA ILE A 178 36.85 -10.60 -32.48
C ILE A 178 37.27 -11.80 -33.36
N GLN A 179 36.70 -11.95 -34.56
CA GLN A 179 37.10 -13.00 -35.51
C GLN A 179 38.52 -12.80 -36.07
N SER A 180 38.99 -11.56 -36.23
CA SER A 180 40.36 -11.30 -36.73
C SER A 180 41.44 -11.46 -35.66
N LEU A 181 41.07 -11.35 -34.37
CA LEU A 181 41.95 -11.69 -33.25
C LEU A 181 42.23 -13.18 -33.13
N LEU A 182 41.24 -14.02 -33.44
CA LEU A 182 41.43 -15.47 -33.45
C LEU A 182 42.46 -15.90 -34.50
N THR A 183 42.51 -15.21 -35.64
CA THR A 183 43.45 -15.51 -36.73
C THR A 183 44.84 -14.88 -36.54
N ASN A 184 44.96 -13.76 -35.82
CA ASN A 184 46.22 -13.00 -35.65
C ASN A 184 46.55 -12.76 -34.16
N SER A 185 46.57 -13.83 -33.37
CA SER A 185 46.66 -13.80 -31.90
C SER A 185 48.00 -13.30 -31.33
N GLY A 186 49.06 -13.19 -32.15
CA GLY A 186 50.41 -12.84 -31.69
C GLY A 186 50.79 -11.35 -31.74
N SER A 187 50.11 -10.53 -32.55
CA SER A 187 50.49 -9.13 -32.77
C SER A 187 49.62 -8.12 -32.02
N TRP A 188 48.56 -8.57 -31.35
CA TRP A 188 47.60 -7.68 -30.73
C TRP A 188 47.96 -7.43 -29.26
N ARG A 189 48.07 -6.14 -28.88
CA ARG A 189 48.23 -5.69 -27.49
C ARG A 189 46.91 -5.12 -27.00
N GLY A 190 46.51 -5.48 -25.77
CA GLY A 190 45.25 -5.05 -25.19
C GLY A 190 45.12 -3.54 -25.02
N ARG A 191 43.89 -3.02 -25.07
CA ARG A 191 43.61 -1.60 -24.87
C ARG A 191 44.15 -1.10 -23.53
N ALA A 192 43.99 -1.89 -22.46
CA ALA A 192 44.54 -1.56 -21.15
C ALA A 192 46.07 -1.40 -21.18
N GLN A 193 46.77 -2.27 -21.92
CA GLN A 193 48.22 -2.19 -22.09
C GLN A 193 48.60 -0.96 -22.94
N GLN A 194 47.85 -0.67 -24.00
CA GLN A 194 48.06 0.53 -24.82
C GLN A 194 47.84 1.82 -24.01
N ILE A 195 46.81 1.87 -23.16
CA ILE A 195 46.53 2.98 -22.24
C ILE A 195 47.69 3.15 -21.25
N LEU A 196 48.19 2.07 -20.64
CA LEU A 196 49.32 2.14 -19.71
C LEU A 196 50.59 2.67 -20.41
N VAL A 197 50.87 2.22 -21.63
CA VAL A 197 51.99 2.73 -22.43
C VAL A 197 51.80 4.22 -22.73
N LEU A 198 50.60 4.64 -23.16
CA LEU A 198 50.30 6.04 -23.44
C LEU A 198 50.39 6.91 -22.18
N GLN A 199 49.85 6.47 -21.05
CA GLN A 199 49.96 7.18 -19.76
C GLN A 199 51.42 7.33 -19.32
N SER A 200 52.24 6.28 -19.50
CA SER A 200 53.67 6.36 -19.21
C SER A 200 54.36 7.39 -20.12
N ARG A 201 53.95 7.47 -21.39
CA ARG A 201 54.50 8.41 -22.35
C ARG A 201 54.08 9.85 -22.09
N VAL A 202 52.81 10.06 -21.71
CA VAL A 202 52.29 11.37 -21.29
C VAL A 202 53.06 11.88 -20.07
N ARG A 203 53.23 11.04 -19.05
CA ARG A 203 54.01 11.39 -17.84
C ARG A 203 55.46 11.75 -18.18
N GLN A 204 56.10 11.03 -19.12
CA GLN A 204 57.44 11.39 -19.60
C GLN A 204 57.47 12.74 -20.32
N LEU A 205 56.44 13.06 -21.12
CA LEU A 205 56.33 14.33 -21.84
C LEU A 205 56.04 15.50 -20.88
N GLU A 206 55.18 15.30 -19.88
CA GLU A 206 54.91 16.27 -18.81
C GLU A 206 56.16 16.56 -17.99
N ASN A 207 56.95 15.53 -17.66
CA ASN A 207 58.25 15.69 -16.99
C ASN A 207 59.24 16.48 -17.87
N LYS A 208 59.25 16.26 -19.18
CA LYS A 208 60.08 17.05 -20.11
C LYS A 208 59.60 18.50 -20.22
N LEU A 209 58.29 18.74 -20.23
CA LEU A 209 57.70 20.07 -20.32
C LEU A 209 57.96 20.88 -19.04
N SER A 210 57.80 20.26 -17.87
CA SER A 210 58.11 20.89 -16.58
C SER A 210 59.61 21.25 -16.49
N GLN A 211 60.51 20.35 -16.89
CA GLN A 211 61.94 20.66 -16.99
C GLN A 211 62.24 21.82 -17.97
N ASN A 212 61.51 21.90 -19.09
CA ASN A 212 61.66 22.98 -20.05
C ASN A 212 61.10 24.32 -19.52
N LYS A 213 60.01 24.28 -18.76
CA LYS A 213 59.41 25.45 -18.09
C LYS A 213 60.34 26.02 -17.01
N THR A 214 61.05 25.18 -16.27
CA THR A 214 62.09 25.61 -15.32
C THR A 214 63.31 26.23 -16.03
N ARG A 215 63.59 25.84 -17.29
CA ARG A 215 64.60 26.49 -18.14
C ARG A 215 64.14 27.83 -18.70
N MET A 216 62.86 27.97 -19.05
CA MET A 216 62.29 29.20 -19.60
C MET A 216 62.08 30.29 -18.55
N SER A 217 61.79 29.94 -17.29
CA SER A 217 61.65 30.95 -16.22
C SER A 217 62.96 31.65 -15.84
N LEU A 218 64.11 31.21 -16.37
CA LEU A 218 65.40 31.88 -16.23
C LEU A 218 65.64 32.94 -17.33
N ILE A 219 64.79 32.99 -18.36
CA ILE A 219 64.88 33.87 -19.54
C ILE A 219 63.78 34.95 -19.51
N GLU A 220 62.71 34.77 -18.73
CA GLU A 220 61.54 35.66 -18.66
C GLU A 220 61.78 37.05 -18.01
N THR A 221 62.96 37.35 -17.48
CA THR A 221 63.22 38.66 -16.82
C THR A 221 63.48 39.81 -17.79
N ASP A 222 63.50 39.60 -19.11
CA ASP A 222 63.87 40.65 -20.08
C ASP A 222 62.79 40.98 -21.13
N GLU A 223 61.57 40.43 -21.01
CA GLU A 223 60.51 40.55 -22.04
C GLU A 223 59.24 41.30 -21.58
N GLU A 224 59.23 41.90 -20.39
CA GLU A 224 58.07 42.65 -19.86
C GLU A 224 57.99 44.12 -20.33
N LEU A 225 58.93 44.61 -21.16
CA LEU A 225 58.97 46.02 -21.59
C LEU A 225 58.31 46.32 -22.96
N TRP A 226 57.71 45.34 -23.64
CA TRP A 226 57.18 45.50 -25.01
C TRP A 226 55.64 45.46 -25.14
N ALA A 227 54.88 45.41 -24.06
CA ALA A 227 53.41 45.26 -24.11
C ALA A 227 52.61 46.58 -24.22
N LEU A 228 53.19 47.65 -24.78
CA LEU A 228 52.52 48.97 -24.87
C LEU A 228 52.35 49.53 -26.29
N ALA A 229 52.00 48.69 -27.28
CA ALA A 229 51.69 49.19 -28.62
C ALA A 229 50.48 48.49 -29.27
N ASP A 230 49.45 49.31 -29.55
CA ASP A 230 48.46 49.20 -30.64
C ASP A 230 47.00 48.79 -30.28
N PRO A 231 46.07 49.76 -30.17
CA PRO A 231 44.63 49.53 -30.02
C PRO A 231 43.90 48.97 -31.25
N ARG A 232 44.57 48.74 -32.40
CA ARG A 232 43.91 48.36 -33.67
C ARG A 232 44.04 46.89 -34.09
N LYS A 233 44.62 46.03 -33.24
CA LYS A 233 44.56 44.58 -33.42
C LYS A 233 44.19 43.92 -32.10
N LEU A 234 42.89 43.83 -31.81
CA LEU A 234 42.39 42.83 -30.87
C LEU A 234 42.87 41.47 -31.38
N SER A 235 43.90 40.94 -30.73
CA SER A 235 44.45 39.62 -31.02
C SER A 235 43.33 38.59 -30.87
N ALA A 236 43.44 37.44 -31.53
CA ALA A 236 42.47 36.33 -31.37
C ALA A 236 42.21 36.00 -29.88
N GLN A 237 43.20 36.29 -29.02
CA GLN A 237 43.12 36.19 -27.57
C GLN A 237 42.06 37.09 -26.93
N ASP A 238 41.94 38.37 -27.34
CA ASP A 238 40.96 39.30 -26.75
C ASP A 238 39.52 38.96 -27.18
N LYS A 239 39.36 38.47 -28.42
CA LYS A 239 38.07 37.97 -28.92
C LYS A 239 37.62 36.72 -28.15
N ASN A 240 38.55 35.81 -27.85
CA ASN A 240 38.28 34.64 -27.02
C ASN A 240 37.90 35.04 -25.59
N LEU A 241 38.57 36.03 -25.00
CA LEU A 241 38.26 36.52 -23.65
C LEU A 241 36.83 37.10 -23.57
N LEU A 242 36.42 37.90 -24.55
CA LEU A 242 35.05 38.43 -24.61
C LEU A 242 34.01 37.32 -24.79
N LYS A 243 34.30 36.28 -25.60
CA LYS A 243 33.41 35.14 -25.77
C LYS A 243 33.27 34.32 -24.50
N ILE A 244 34.35 34.11 -23.74
CA ILE A 244 34.33 33.44 -22.44
C ILE A 244 33.44 34.22 -21.46
N ARG A 245 33.64 35.54 -21.33
CA ARG A 245 32.81 36.38 -20.45
C ARG A 245 31.32 36.37 -20.84
N HIS A 246 31.02 36.28 -22.13
CA HIS A 246 29.64 36.15 -22.60
C HIS A 246 29.03 34.80 -22.22
N LEU A 247 29.75 33.69 -22.43
CA LEU A 247 29.31 32.36 -22.02
C LEU A 247 29.15 32.24 -20.50
N GLU A 248 30.02 32.89 -19.72
CA GLU A 248 29.90 32.96 -18.26
C GLU A 248 28.64 33.72 -17.82
N ARG A 249 28.31 34.83 -18.48
CA ARG A 249 27.04 35.55 -18.23
C ARG A 249 25.82 34.71 -18.60
N GLU A 250 25.81 34.09 -19.77
CA GLU A 250 24.71 33.21 -20.19
C GLU A 250 24.54 32.03 -19.22
N ARG A 251 25.65 31.44 -18.77
CA ARG A 251 25.62 30.37 -17.76
C ARG A 251 25.06 30.87 -16.44
N LYS A 252 25.45 32.06 -15.97
CA LYS A 252 24.91 32.66 -14.74
C LYS A 252 23.41 32.96 -14.87
N GLU A 253 22.99 33.57 -15.96
CA GLU A 253 21.57 33.86 -16.22
C GLU A 253 20.73 32.59 -16.33
N ALA A 254 21.25 31.53 -16.96
CA ALA A 254 20.59 30.23 -17.02
C ALA A 254 20.47 29.58 -15.63
N LEU A 255 21.52 29.66 -14.81
CA LEU A 255 21.48 29.18 -13.42
C LEU A 255 20.48 29.96 -12.57
N GLU A 256 20.41 31.29 -12.71
CA GLU A 256 19.43 32.11 -12.00
C GLU A 256 17.99 31.81 -12.43
N LYS A 257 17.75 31.57 -13.73
CA LYS A 257 16.43 31.15 -14.23
C LYS A 257 16.04 29.79 -13.66
N LEU A 258 16.95 28.81 -13.71
CA LEU A 258 16.72 27.47 -13.16
C LEU A 258 16.48 27.51 -11.64
N ALA A 259 17.19 28.36 -10.91
CA ALA A 259 16.98 28.54 -9.47
C ALA A 259 15.59 29.13 -9.17
N LYS A 260 15.14 30.13 -9.93
CA LYS A 260 13.79 30.69 -9.80
C LYS A 260 12.70 29.66 -10.11
N GLU A 261 12.90 28.86 -11.15
CA GLU A 261 11.98 27.77 -11.51
C GLU A 261 11.93 26.69 -10.43
N HIS A 262 13.08 26.30 -9.88
CA HIS A 262 13.18 25.37 -8.77
C HIS A 262 12.41 25.89 -7.54
N ASP A 263 12.63 27.16 -7.15
CA ASP A 263 11.93 27.77 -6.01
C ASP A 263 10.42 27.88 -6.23
N ALA A 264 9.99 28.20 -7.46
CA ALA A 264 8.57 28.23 -7.80
C ALA A 264 7.94 26.83 -7.73
N LEU A 265 8.63 25.82 -8.26
CA LEU A 265 8.18 24.43 -8.21
C LEU A 265 8.14 23.90 -6.76
N GLN A 266 9.13 24.26 -5.93
CA GLN A 266 9.16 23.93 -4.52
C GLN A 266 7.97 24.53 -3.77
N LYS A 267 7.64 25.80 -3.99
CA LYS A 267 6.47 26.45 -3.39
C LYS A 267 5.16 25.77 -3.81
N SER A 268 5.00 25.48 -5.10
CA SER A 268 3.83 24.77 -5.62
C SER A 268 3.70 23.37 -5.00
N HIS A 269 4.80 22.63 -4.87
CA HIS A 269 4.82 21.34 -4.20
C HIS A 269 4.40 21.44 -2.73
N GLU A 270 4.87 22.45 -2.00
CA GLU A 270 4.44 22.69 -0.62
C GLU A 270 2.95 23.04 -0.51
N GLU A 271 2.40 23.84 -1.43
CA GLU A 271 0.96 24.14 -1.48
C GLU A 271 0.11 22.90 -1.74
N VAL A 272 0.52 22.07 -2.72
CA VAL A 272 -0.16 20.79 -2.99
C VAL A 272 -0.07 19.86 -1.77
N LYS A 273 1.07 19.83 -1.08
CA LYS A 273 1.22 19.07 0.17
C LYS A 273 0.25 19.55 1.26
N ARG A 274 0.14 20.88 1.46
CA ARG A 274 -0.80 21.47 2.44
C ARG A 274 -2.25 21.14 2.09
N THR A 275 -2.66 21.24 0.83
CA THR A 275 -4.02 20.91 0.39
C THR A 275 -4.34 19.41 0.54
N LEU A 276 -3.36 18.55 0.25
CA LEU A 276 -3.46 17.11 0.50
C LEU A 276 -3.66 16.82 1.98
N ASP A 277 -2.85 17.39 2.87
CA ASP A 277 -2.97 17.17 4.31
C ASP A 277 -4.29 17.72 4.86
N ALA A 278 -4.78 18.86 4.36
CA ALA A 278 -6.11 19.37 4.68
C ALA A 278 -7.24 18.43 4.22
N SER A 279 -7.13 17.84 3.02
CA SER A 279 -8.10 16.85 2.54
C SER A 279 -8.07 15.56 3.36
N LYS A 280 -6.89 15.08 3.77
CA LYS A 280 -6.73 13.92 4.66
C LYS A 280 -7.38 14.18 6.02
N ALA A 281 -7.19 15.38 6.59
CA ALA A 281 -7.83 15.77 7.85
C ALA A 281 -9.36 15.76 7.72
N ARG A 282 -9.92 16.36 6.66
CA ARG A 282 -11.36 16.31 6.37
C ARG A 282 -11.87 14.88 6.24
N ASN A 283 -11.18 14.03 5.49
CA ASN A 283 -11.56 12.61 5.34
C ASN A 283 -11.54 11.86 6.68
N LYS A 284 -10.59 12.17 7.58
CA LYS A 284 -10.55 11.56 8.91
C LYS A 284 -11.75 11.97 9.77
N VAL A 285 -12.16 13.23 9.71
CA VAL A 285 -13.36 13.73 10.41
C VAL A 285 -14.63 13.08 9.83
N LEU A 286 -14.80 13.11 8.51
CA LEU A 286 -15.93 12.48 7.82
C LEU A 286 -16.02 10.98 8.12
N HIS A 287 -14.88 10.27 8.17
CA HIS A 287 -14.86 8.87 8.56
C HIS A 287 -15.35 8.66 10.00
N GLY A 288 -14.98 9.55 10.93
CA GLY A 288 -15.48 9.55 12.29
C GLY A 288 -17.00 9.77 12.38
N GLU A 289 -17.51 10.75 11.62
CA GLU A 289 -18.95 11.04 11.53
C GLU A 289 -19.73 9.85 10.96
N VAL A 290 -19.26 9.24 9.87
CA VAL A 290 -19.87 8.03 9.29
C VAL A 290 -19.90 6.88 10.30
N LYS A 291 -18.83 6.70 11.08
CA LYS A 291 -18.79 5.67 12.13
C LYS A 291 -19.80 5.96 13.24
N SER A 292 -19.93 7.22 13.66
CA SER A 292 -20.93 7.65 14.64
C SER A 292 -22.36 7.43 14.14
N LEU A 293 -22.66 7.85 12.91
CA LEU A 293 -23.97 7.66 12.29
C LEU A 293 -24.32 6.18 12.13
N LYS A 294 -23.36 5.33 11.73
CA LYS A 294 -23.56 3.88 11.70
C LYS A 294 -23.91 3.34 13.08
N GLY A 295 -23.23 3.81 14.13
CA GLY A 295 -23.57 3.46 15.52
C GLY A 295 -25.00 3.86 15.88
N GLN A 296 -25.41 5.08 15.53
CA GLN A 296 -26.78 5.55 15.76
C GLN A 296 -27.81 4.68 15.02
N ILE A 297 -27.56 4.32 13.76
CA ILE A 297 -28.45 3.42 12.99
C ILE A 297 -28.57 2.06 13.67
N VAL A 298 -27.48 1.47 14.15
CA VAL A 298 -27.53 0.19 14.87
C VAL A 298 -28.41 0.30 16.11
N THR A 299 -28.26 1.37 16.91
CA THR A 299 -29.13 1.56 18.09
C THR A 299 -30.60 1.75 17.74
N LEU A 300 -30.92 2.37 16.59
CA LEU A 300 -32.29 2.51 16.13
C LEU A 300 -32.86 1.18 15.64
N LEU A 301 -32.06 0.36 14.96
CA LEU A 301 -32.46 -0.98 14.55
C LEU A 301 -32.71 -1.88 15.76
N GLU A 302 -31.85 -1.81 16.78
CA GLU A 302 -32.07 -2.51 18.04
C GLU A 302 -33.40 -2.08 18.66
N LYS A 303 -33.69 -0.77 18.75
CA LYS A 303 -35.00 -0.29 19.24
C LYS A 303 -36.17 -0.84 18.44
N GLY A 304 -36.07 -0.85 17.10
CA GLY A 304 -37.08 -1.44 16.23
C GLY A 304 -37.34 -2.91 16.54
N ASN A 305 -36.28 -3.70 16.77
CA ASN A 305 -36.43 -5.11 17.17
C ASN A 305 -37.15 -5.25 18.53
N HIS A 306 -36.84 -4.40 19.51
CA HIS A 306 -37.54 -4.42 20.81
C HIS A 306 -39.01 -4.02 20.67
N ASP A 307 -39.32 -3.06 19.79
CA ASP A 307 -40.70 -2.67 19.48
C ASP A 307 -41.47 -3.81 18.80
N ASP A 308 -40.83 -4.54 17.87
CA ASP A 308 -41.41 -5.74 17.23
C ASP A 308 -41.67 -6.85 18.25
N GLU A 309 -40.73 -7.12 19.16
CA GLU A 309 -40.92 -8.08 20.26
C GLU A 309 -42.10 -7.69 21.17
N LEU A 310 -42.25 -6.39 21.46
CA LEU A 310 -43.38 -5.87 22.24
C LEU A 310 -44.70 -6.05 21.49
N ILE A 311 -44.74 -5.77 20.19
CA ILE A 311 -45.92 -5.96 19.34
C ILE A 311 -46.32 -7.44 19.33
N ASP A 312 -45.37 -8.35 19.14
CA ASP A 312 -45.62 -9.79 19.16
C ASP A 312 -46.17 -10.26 20.52
N ALA A 313 -45.63 -9.75 21.63
CA ALA A 313 -46.15 -10.03 22.96
C ALA A 313 -47.61 -9.57 23.13
N LEU A 314 -47.93 -8.35 22.68
CA LEU A 314 -49.28 -7.79 22.73
C LEU A 314 -50.25 -8.54 21.82
N LEU A 315 -49.84 -8.92 20.61
CA LEU A 315 -50.64 -9.73 19.69
C LEU A 315 -50.94 -11.11 20.27
N ASN A 316 -49.97 -11.74 20.93
CA ASN A 316 -50.17 -13.01 21.61
C ASN A 316 -51.16 -12.87 22.78
N GLN A 317 -51.06 -11.81 23.59
CA GLN A 317 -52.03 -11.53 24.65
C GLN A 317 -53.44 -11.29 24.09
N GLN A 318 -53.57 -10.53 22.99
CA GLN A 318 -54.84 -10.29 22.33
C GLN A 318 -55.46 -11.60 21.82
N LYS A 319 -54.64 -12.47 21.22
CA LYS A 319 -55.08 -13.78 20.73
C LYS A 319 -55.57 -14.67 21.87
N GLN A 320 -54.83 -14.74 22.98
CA GLN A 320 -55.26 -15.48 24.18
C GLN A 320 -56.59 -14.96 24.72
N MET A 321 -56.76 -13.63 24.79
CA MET A 321 -58.02 -13.02 25.23
C MET A 321 -59.19 -13.38 24.30
N GLN A 322 -58.98 -13.35 22.99
CA GLN A 322 -59.99 -13.76 22.00
C GLN A 322 -60.37 -15.23 22.13
N GLU A 323 -59.41 -16.10 22.42
CA GLU A 323 -59.65 -17.53 22.64
C GLU A 323 -60.47 -17.76 23.91
N ILE A 324 -60.14 -17.09 25.02
CA ILE A 324 -60.92 -17.13 26.26
C ILE A 324 -62.36 -16.64 26.03
N LEU A 325 -62.55 -15.54 25.30
CA LEU A 325 -63.88 -15.02 24.99
C LEU A 325 -64.70 -16.00 24.14
N LYS A 326 -64.05 -16.64 23.16
CA LYS A 326 -64.67 -17.67 22.33
C LYS A 326 -65.10 -18.88 23.15
N ASP A 327 -64.25 -19.35 24.05
CA ASP A 327 -64.54 -20.47 24.94
C ASP A 327 -65.68 -20.15 25.91
N LEU A 328 -65.72 -18.92 26.45
CA LEU A 328 -66.82 -18.45 27.30
C LEU A 328 -68.14 -18.38 26.53
N SER A 329 -68.13 -17.83 25.31
CA SER A 329 -69.31 -17.80 24.43
C SER A 329 -69.81 -19.22 24.14
N GLN A 330 -68.92 -20.16 23.79
CA GLN A 330 -69.31 -21.56 23.56
C GLN A 330 -69.85 -22.24 24.83
N GLN A 331 -69.34 -21.90 26.01
CA GLN A 331 -69.91 -22.40 27.27
C GLN A 331 -71.29 -21.82 27.54
N GLU A 332 -71.52 -20.56 27.22
CA GLU A 332 -72.82 -19.89 27.35
C GLU A 332 -73.86 -20.53 26.41
N ASP A 333 -73.51 -20.73 25.13
CA ASP A 333 -74.35 -21.42 24.15
C ASP A 333 -74.74 -22.84 24.62
N LYS A 334 -73.76 -23.63 25.10
CA LYS A 334 -74.01 -24.98 25.64
C LYS A 334 -74.92 -24.96 26.88
N LYS A 335 -74.78 -23.95 27.75
CA LYS A 335 -75.64 -23.78 28.91
C LYS A 335 -77.06 -23.44 28.46
N GLU A 336 -77.23 -22.52 27.51
CA GLU A 336 -78.54 -22.17 26.95
C GLU A 336 -79.21 -23.37 26.29
N GLU A 337 -78.49 -24.14 25.47
CA GLU A 337 -79.00 -25.38 24.88
C GLU A 337 -79.43 -26.38 25.96
N SER A 338 -78.61 -26.59 27.00
CA SER A 338 -78.98 -27.45 28.13
C SER A 338 -80.22 -26.94 28.87
N TRP A 339 -80.38 -25.62 29.03
CA TRP A 339 -81.57 -25.03 29.65
C TRP A 339 -82.80 -25.18 28.76
N GLN A 340 -82.66 -25.00 27.44
CA GLN A 340 -83.74 -25.21 26.48
C GLN A 340 -84.19 -26.66 26.47
N ILE A 341 -83.27 -27.63 26.43
CA ILE A 341 -83.60 -29.06 26.47
C ILE A 341 -84.35 -29.40 27.76
N LYS A 342 -83.86 -28.93 28.92
CA LYS A 342 -84.58 -29.10 30.20
C LYS A 342 -85.96 -28.43 30.15
N GLY A 343 -86.06 -27.21 29.64
CA GLY A 343 -87.33 -26.49 29.48
C GLY A 343 -88.34 -27.25 28.62
N GLN A 344 -87.89 -27.83 27.49
CA GLN A 344 -88.72 -28.69 26.64
C GLN A 344 -89.16 -29.96 27.37
N GLN A 345 -88.27 -30.59 28.14
CA GLN A 345 -88.60 -31.76 28.97
C GLN A 345 -89.68 -31.41 30.00
N TRP A 346 -89.52 -30.32 30.75
CA TRP A 346 -90.53 -29.86 31.71
C TRP A 346 -91.87 -29.54 31.05
N ASN A 347 -91.86 -28.92 29.86
CA ASN A 347 -93.08 -28.61 29.13
C ASN A 347 -93.80 -29.90 28.65
N ASN A 348 -93.05 -30.90 28.18
CA ASN A 348 -93.62 -32.20 27.82
C ASN A 348 -94.19 -32.92 29.04
N GLU A 349 -93.48 -32.92 30.17
CA GLU A 349 -93.98 -33.48 31.42
C GLU A 349 -95.26 -32.77 31.89
N LEU A 350 -95.30 -31.44 31.83
CA LEU A 350 -96.48 -30.65 32.17
C LEU A 350 -97.67 -30.99 31.26
N LYS A 351 -97.45 -31.17 29.95
CA LYS A 351 -98.50 -31.62 29.01
C LYS A 351 -99.03 -33.00 29.36
N ASN A 352 -98.14 -33.93 29.71
CA ASN A 352 -98.52 -35.29 30.13
C ASN A 352 -99.37 -35.24 31.41
N GLN A 353 -98.93 -34.48 32.41
CA GLN A 353 -99.68 -34.30 33.66
C GLN A 353 -101.01 -33.60 33.43
N ASN A 354 -101.08 -32.58 32.57
CA ASN A 354 -102.35 -31.94 32.21
C ASN A 354 -103.31 -32.92 31.51
N CYS A 355 -102.81 -33.75 30.58
CA CYS A 355 -103.62 -34.79 29.94
C CYS A 355 -104.16 -35.80 30.96
N LEU A 356 -103.31 -36.22 31.92
CA LEU A 356 -103.72 -37.10 33.00
C LEU A 356 -104.78 -36.44 33.91
N ILE A 357 -104.61 -35.16 34.25
CA ILE A 357 -105.59 -34.39 35.02
C ILE A 357 -106.92 -34.29 34.26
N GLU A 358 -106.90 -34.04 32.95
CA GLU A 358 -108.11 -34.04 32.12
C GLU A 358 -108.81 -35.40 32.10
N GLN A 359 -108.05 -36.50 31.97
CA GLN A 359 -108.59 -37.86 32.06
C GLN A 359 -109.23 -38.12 33.44
N LEU A 360 -108.54 -37.76 34.52
CA LEU A 360 -109.06 -37.91 35.89
C LEU A 360 -110.30 -37.05 36.12
N ARG A 361 -110.34 -35.81 35.62
CA ARG A 361 -111.53 -34.94 35.66
C ARG A 361 -112.71 -35.57 34.92
N LYS A 362 -112.47 -36.19 33.76
CA LYS A 362 -113.51 -36.87 33.00
C LYS A 362 -114.06 -38.07 33.78
N ILE A 363 -113.19 -38.89 34.36
CA ILE A 363 -113.60 -40.02 35.21
C ILE A 363 -114.38 -39.52 36.43
N LEU A 364 -113.95 -38.45 37.08
CA LEU A 364 -114.68 -37.85 38.20
C LEU A 364 -116.07 -37.36 37.77
N ALA A 365 -116.18 -36.68 36.63
CA ALA A 365 -117.47 -36.23 36.10
C ALA A 365 -118.39 -37.42 35.77
N GLU A 366 -117.86 -38.51 35.18
CA GLU A 366 -118.60 -39.75 34.95
C GLU A 366 -119.07 -40.38 36.26
N ARG A 367 -118.22 -40.42 37.29
CA ARG A 367 -118.57 -40.93 38.63
C ARG A 367 -119.59 -40.04 39.35
N GLU A 368 -119.45 -38.72 39.27
CA GLU A 368 -120.42 -37.76 39.81
C GLU A 368 -121.78 -37.89 39.11
N ALA A 369 -121.80 -38.11 37.78
CA ALA A 369 -123.03 -38.39 37.05
C ALA A 369 -123.67 -39.70 37.51
N GLN A 370 -122.89 -40.78 37.66
CA GLN A 370 -123.38 -42.05 38.21
C GLN A 370 -123.92 -41.89 39.64
N ILE A 371 -123.26 -41.10 40.48
CA ILE A 371 -123.74 -40.81 41.84
C ILE A 371 -125.09 -40.09 41.77
N LYS A 372 -125.23 -39.07 40.92
CA LYS A 372 -126.51 -38.37 40.72
C LYS A 372 -127.61 -39.28 40.22
N GLU A 373 -127.32 -40.15 39.26
CA GLU A 373 -128.28 -41.16 38.78
C GLU A 373 -128.72 -42.10 39.92
N LEU A 374 -127.77 -42.60 40.73
CA LEU A 374 -128.08 -43.44 41.89
C LEU A 374 -128.83 -42.66 42.99
N GLU A 375 -128.53 -41.39 43.21
CA GLU A 375 -129.27 -40.52 44.14
C GLU A 375 -130.71 -40.27 43.66
N GLU A 376 -130.93 -40.10 42.35
CA GLU A 376 -132.26 -40.01 41.74
C GLU A 376 -133.04 -41.34 41.84
N GLU A 377 -132.38 -42.49 41.63
CA GLU A 377 -132.98 -43.82 41.82
C GLU A 377 -133.37 -44.08 43.28
N ILE A 378 -132.54 -43.68 44.25
CA ILE A 378 -132.83 -43.79 45.68
C ILE A 378 -133.95 -42.82 46.10
N GLY A 379 -134.05 -41.65 45.48
CA GLY A 379 -135.11 -40.68 45.75
C GLY A 379 -136.49 -41.04 45.18
N GLN A 380 -136.57 -42.04 44.29
CA GLN A 380 -137.83 -42.54 43.71
C GLN A 380 -138.36 -43.83 44.40
N LEU A 381 -137.60 -44.37 45.36
CA LEU A 381 -138.04 -45.42 46.31
C LEU A 381 -138.61 -44.80 47.58
#